data_AF-A0A5C6NVA7-F1
#
_entry.id   AF-A0A5C6NVA7-F1
#
_cell.length_a   1.000
_cell.length_b   1.000
_cell.length_c   1.000
_cell.angle_alpha   90.00
_cell.angle_beta   90.00
_cell.angle_gamma   90.00
#
_symmetry.space_group_name_H-M   'P 1'
#
loop_
_entity.id
_entity.type
_entity.pdbx_description
1 polymer ?
#
loop_
_entity_poly.entity_id
_entity_poly.type
_entity_poly.pdbx_seq_one_letter_code
_entity_poly.pdbx_strand_id
1 'polypeptide(L)'
;MNANLILENLHLKFANKTWNETFNLVRTCTEKPMEWSKPLCSALERLQEVLNASSTDLIRHHLQRMARQQGMDFHISEATCCLTADLFRLEVALLPCGGVENVKLTPHAGFPIHCESLLQLLRAENFSEFSAKLTDLLSQYNIPGDKETKLRLFESLQLLAQDLQCMSSLPRVQLDSEAQIQLINDGLMGCLKAANADHPLTIQFYSVPAPGSNASDLFVQGAQVTIGASDAMHKLQLASALIEPAVTEDQRTPVFLPLSEVPHQSLPGCFLLRLQPPMPLILSFITKISSITGVLPDVDLQGEPLPKVLTSGYAKSHKEDEKDAVFSEGFILPGAAWDVPARRAAVVDHIPFTHPSHVPALLEILRHQSAINALLRSCVAKAAAEYPVSDLYELLPESETSFSVTFQRRDADSLAVLLVNITDSRQISCKLFGAGTQDPSLVEMLSSVLTRSMSVPLTLMALHSQR
;
A
#
# COMPACT_ATOMS: atom_id res chain seq x y z
N MET A 1 -19.96 -14.60 51.84
CA MET A 1 -18.79 -15.45 52.17
C MET A 1 -17.54 -14.70 51.75
N ASN A 2 -16.61 -14.47 52.67
CA ASN A 2 -15.45 -13.61 52.44
C ASN A 2 -14.38 -14.38 51.63
N ALA A 3 -14.07 -13.96 50.40
CA ALA A 3 -13.16 -14.68 49.49
C ALA A 3 -11.76 -14.91 50.09
N ASN A 4 -11.29 -13.99 50.93
CA ASN A 4 -10.01 -14.10 51.62
C ASN A 4 -9.96 -15.25 52.63
N LEU A 5 -11.07 -15.55 53.32
CA LEU A 5 -11.17 -16.69 54.25
C LEU A 5 -11.14 -18.04 53.51
N ILE A 6 -11.63 -18.07 52.27
CA ILE A 6 -11.59 -19.27 51.43
C ILE A 6 -10.15 -19.51 50.94
N LEU A 7 -9.46 -18.45 50.56
CA LEU A 7 -8.06 -18.52 50.12
C LEU A 7 -7.13 -18.96 51.26
N GLU A 8 -7.27 -18.41 52.46
CA GLU A 8 -6.46 -18.82 53.62
C GLU A 8 -6.71 -20.29 54.01
N ASN A 9 -7.97 -20.73 53.98
CA ASN A 9 -8.31 -22.12 54.26
C ASN A 9 -7.77 -23.08 53.17
N LEU A 10 -7.73 -22.66 51.92
CA LEU A 10 -7.08 -23.41 50.84
C LEU A 10 -5.58 -23.46 51.05
N HIS A 11 -4.93 -22.33 51.34
CA HIS A 11 -3.49 -22.29 51.62
C HIS A 11 -3.10 -23.21 52.78
N LEU A 12 -3.85 -23.20 53.88
CA LEU A 12 -3.64 -24.11 55.01
C LEU A 12 -3.88 -25.58 54.64
N LYS A 13 -4.89 -25.88 53.83
CA LYS A 13 -5.24 -27.25 53.40
C LYS A 13 -4.20 -27.86 52.45
N PHE A 14 -3.45 -27.04 51.73
CA PHE A 14 -2.46 -27.47 50.74
C PHE A 14 -1.00 -27.21 51.17
N ALA A 15 -0.75 -26.56 52.31
CA ALA A 15 0.59 -26.23 52.81
C ALA A 15 1.50 -27.44 53.06
N ASN A 16 0.93 -28.60 53.41
CA ASN A 16 1.69 -29.81 53.76
C ASN A 16 1.67 -30.90 52.67
N LYS A 17 1.13 -30.61 51.47
CA LYS A 17 1.10 -31.61 50.40
C LYS A 17 2.42 -31.63 49.65
N THR A 18 2.91 -32.84 49.38
CA THR A 18 4.09 -32.99 48.52
C THR A 18 3.72 -32.64 47.08
N TRP A 19 4.68 -32.12 46.31
CA TRP A 19 4.43 -31.70 44.93
C TRP A 19 3.84 -32.80 44.05
N ASN A 20 4.19 -34.07 44.32
CA ASN A 20 3.63 -35.25 43.65
C ASN A 20 2.13 -35.47 43.94
N GLU A 21 1.65 -35.18 45.15
CA GLU A 21 0.24 -35.30 45.49
C GLU A 21 -0.59 -34.19 44.85
N THR A 22 -0.03 -32.98 44.76
CA THR A 22 -0.61 -31.86 44.02
C THR A 22 -0.72 -32.21 42.54
N PHE A 23 0.33 -32.82 41.96
CA PHE A 23 0.35 -33.27 40.57
C PHE A 23 -0.69 -34.36 40.28
N ASN A 24 -0.83 -35.34 41.18
CA ASN A 24 -1.87 -36.38 41.08
C ASN A 24 -3.28 -35.78 41.17
N LEU A 25 -3.49 -34.80 42.05
CA LEU A 25 -4.78 -34.14 42.21
C LEU A 25 -5.18 -33.35 40.96
N VAL A 26 -4.25 -32.59 40.38
CA VAL A 26 -4.47 -31.85 39.13
C VAL A 26 -4.83 -32.82 38.01
N ARG A 27 -4.07 -33.93 37.86
CA ARG A 27 -4.36 -34.97 36.86
C ARG A 27 -5.74 -35.61 37.03
N THR A 28 -6.11 -35.93 38.27
CA THR A 28 -7.42 -36.55 38.60
C THR A 28 -8.57 -35.58 38.34
N CYS A 29 -8.36 -34.27 38.52
CA CYS A 29 -9.34 -33.24 38.20
C CYS A 29 -9.46 -33.01 36.69
N THR A 30 -8.36 -33.15 35.92
CA THR A 30 -8.37 -32.98 34.46
C THR A 30 -8.96 -34.15 33.67
N GLU A 31 -9.06 -35.34 34.27
CA GLU A 31 -9.63 -36.53 33.63
C GLU A 31 -11.17 -36.61 33.72
N LYS A 32 -11.82 -35.76 34.53
CA LYS A 32 -13.29 -35.68 34.59
C LYS A 32 -13.81 -34.56 33.69
N PRO A 33 -14.80 -34.80 32.81
CA PRO A 33 -15.39 -33.76 31.99
C PRO A 33 -16.31 -32.92 32.88
N MET A 34 -15.74 -31.89 33.49
CA MET A 34 -16.50 -30.88 34.22
C MET A 34 -16.51 -29.63 33.34
N GLU A 35 -17.68 -29.03 33.13
CA GLU A 35 -17.81 -27.77 32.37
C GLU A 35 -17.04 -26.66 33.09
N TRP A 36 -15.78 -26.47 32.71
CA TRP A 36 -14.96 -25.39 33.21
C TRP A 36 -15.31 -24.08 32.50
N SER A 37 -15.10 -22.97 33.20
CA SER A 37 -15.25 -21.65 32.62
C SER A 37 -14.17 -21.41 31.55
N LYS A 38 -14.54 -20.73 30.45
CA LYS A 38 -13.65 -20.38 29.32
C LYS A 38 -12.24 -19.86 29.70
N PRO A 39 -12.06 -18.99 30.73
CA PRO A 39 -10.73 -18.51 31.09
C PRO A 39 -9.86 -19.59 31.77
N LEU A 40 -10.46 -20.55 32.48
CA LEU A 40 -9.73 -21.63 33.12
C LEU A 40 -9.26 -22.68 32.10
N CYS A 41 -10.08 -22.98 31.08
CA CYS A 41 -9.65 -23.80 29.94
C CYS A 41 -8.45 -23.17 29.25
N SER A 42 -8.52 -21.86 28.95
CA SER A 42 -7.41 -21.13 28.33
C SER A 42 -6.13 -21.11 29.19
N ALA A 43 -6.27 -21.03 30.51
CA ALA A 43 -5.12 -21.07 31.43
C ALA A 43 -4.50 -22.46 31.53
N LEU A 44 -5.31 -23.52 31.53
CA LEU A 44 -4.85 -24.92 31.56
C LEU A 44 -4.22 -25.33 30.23
N GLU A 45 -4.79 -24.90 29.10
CA GLU A 45 -4.21 -25.07 27.77
C GLU A 45 -2.82 -24.42 27.70
N ARG A 46 -2.67 -23.18 28.20
CA ARG A 46 -1.37 -22.50 28.29
C ARG A 46 -0.36 -23.22 29.19
N LEU A 47 -0.82 -23.83 30.28
CA LEU A 47 0.05 -24.61 31.17
C LEU A 47 0.47 -25.94 30.54
N GLN A 48 -0.44 -26.58 29.82
CA GLN A 48 -0.17 -27.83 29.10
C GLN A 48 0.75 -27.60 27.89
N GLU A 49 0.66 -26.43 27.23
CA GLU A 49 1.60 -25.93 26.20
C GLU A 49 3.03 -25.80 26.74
N VAL A 50 3.20 -25.25 27.94
CA VAL A 50 4.53 -25.07 28.57
C VAL A 50 5.14 -26.40 29.04
N LEU A 51 4.31 -27.38 29.37
CA LEU A 51 4.75 -28.62 30.03
C LEU A 51 5.03 -29.79 29.07
N ASN A 52 4.44 -29.85 27.87
CA ASN A 52 4.46 -31.07 27.05
C ASN A 52 5.08 -30.98 25.64
N ALA A 53 5.47 -29.82 25.11
CA ALA A 53 5.83 -29.75 23.69
C ALA A 53 7.34 -29.96 23.44
N SER A 54 7.67 -30.97 22.63
CA SER A 54 8.82 -30.84 21.73
C SER A 54 8.61 -29.60 20.85
N SER A 55 9.65 -28.85 20.45
CA SER A 55 9.42 -27.62 19.65
C SER A 55 8.68 -27.90 18.32
N THR A 56 8.71 -29.15 17.81
CA THR A 56 7.87 -29.57 16.67
C THR A 56 6.37 -29.50 16.96
N ASP A 57 5.93 -29.95 18.14
CA ASP A 57 4.50 -30.02 18.49
C ASP A 57 3.92 -28.64 18.76
N LEU A 58 4.75 -27.74 19.31
CA LEU A 58 4.40 -26.33 19.49
C LEU A 58 4.16 -25.65 18.13
N ILE A 59 5.09 -25.78 17.18
CA ILE A 59 4.95 -25.21 15.84
C ILE A 59 3.72 -25.79 15.12
N ARG A 60 3.51 -27.12 15.18
CA ARG A 60 2.31 -27.77 14.62
C ARG A 60 1.03 -27.20 15.19
N HIS A 61 0.94 -27.04 16.51
CA HIS A 61 -0.24 -26.50 17.18
C HIS A 61 -0.50 -25.04 16.77
N HIS A 62 0.54 -24.20 16.76
CA HIS A 62 0.42 -22.81 16.33
C HIS A 62 -0.04 -22.71 14.86
N LEU A 63 0.55 -23.48 13.95
CA LEU A 63 0.15 -23.52 12.55
C LEU A 63 -1.29 -24.01 12.38
N GLN A 64 -1.70 -25.06 13.11
CA GLN A 64 -3.07 -25.56 13.09
C GLN A 64 -4.07 -24.49 13.58
N ARG A 65 -3.72 -23.78 14.65
CA ARG A 65 -4.54 -22.71 15.21
C ARG A 65 -4.70 -21.57 14.21
N MET A 66 -3.61 -21.13 13.58
CA MET A 66 -3.63 -20.08 12.57
C MET A 66 -4.44 -20.49 11.34
N ALA A 67 -4.25 -21.71 10.84
CA ALA A 67 -5.04 -22.24 9.72
C ALA A 67 -6.54 -22.21 10.02
N ARG A 68 -6.95 -22.70 11.20
CA ARG A 68 -8.36 -22.66 11.65
C ARG A 68 -8.92 -21.25 11.78
N GLN A 69 -8.13 -20.32 12.34
CA GLN A 69 -8.54 -18.92 12.49
C GLN A 69 -8.76 -18.23 11.15
N GLN A 70 -7.99 -18.62 10.13
CA GLN A 70 -8.02 -18.05 8.78
C GLN A 70 -8.89 -18.85 7.81
N GLY A 71 -9.59 -19.90 8.27
CA GLY A 71 -10.44 -20.74 7.43
C GLY A 71 -9.71 -21.63 6.42
N MET A 72 -8.42 -21.93 6.66
CA MET A 72 -7.60 -22.81 5.82
C MET A 72 -7.69 -24.26 6.29
N ASP A 73 -7.52 -25.19 5.35
CA ASP A 73 -7.36 -26.61 5.66
C ASP A 73 -5.94 -26.89 6.17
N PHE A 74 -5.84 -27.72 7.20
CA PHE A 74 -4.56 -28.08 7.82
C PHE A 74 -4.33 -29.59 7.77
N HIS A 75 -3.21 -29.99 7.17
CA HIS A 75 -2.78 -31.38 7.09
C HIS A 75 -1.41 -31.56 7.73
N ILE A 76 -1.28 -32.58 8.58
CA ILE A 76 -0.03 -32.93 9.25
C ILE A 76 0.46 -34.25 8.68
N SER A 77 1.73 -34.32 8.33
CA SER A 77 2.50 -35.55 8.06
C SER A 77 3.68 -35.64 9.02
N GLU A 78 4.44 -36.74 9.00
CA GLU A 78 5.51 -37.00 9.99
C GLU A 78 6.52 -35.84 10.10
N ALA A 79 6.96 -35.29 8.97
CA ALA A 79 7.95 -34.20 8.90
C ALA A 79 7.42 -32.90 8.26
N THR A 80 6.14 -32.82 7.88
CA THR A 80 5.60 -31.66 7.15
C THR A 80 4.22 -31.23 7.63
N CYS A 81 3.98 -29.92 7.64
CA CYS A 81 2.69 -29.29 7.91
C CYS A 81 2.24 -28.54 6.67
N CYS A 82 1.04 -28.83 6.17
CA CYS A 82 0.49 -28.17 4.99
C CYS A 82 -0.73 -27.33 5.35
N LEU A 83 -0.70 -26.04 5.00
CA LEU A 83 -1.85 -25.15 5.05
C LEU A 83 -2.37 -24.98 3.63
N THR A 84 -3.60 -25.37 3.37
CA THR A 84 -4.20 -25.31 2.02
C THR A 84 -5.31 -24.26 2.00
N ALA A 85 -5.22 -23.36 1.02
CA ALA A 85 -6.26 -22.43 0.63
C ALA A 85 -6.71 -22.73 -0.80
N ASP A 86 -7.71 -21.99 -1.28
CA ASP A 86 -8.35 -22.22 -2.59
C ASP A 86 -7.36 -22.26 -3.76
N LEU A 87 -6.39 -21.34 -3.80
CA LEU A 87 -5.48 -21.13 -4.92
C LEU A 87 -4.00 -21.33 -4.58
N PHE A 88 -3.67 -21.74 -3.36
CA PHE A 88 -2.29 -22.07 -3.00
C PHE A 88 -2.22 -23.05 -1.82
N ARG A 89 -1.08 -23.74 -1.73
CA ARG A 89 -0.70 -24.56 -0.57
C ARG A 89 0.62 -24.05 -0.01
N LEU A 90 0.69 -23.90 1.31
CA LEU A 90 1.91 -23.61 2.05
C LEU A 90 2.38 -24.88 2.77
N GLU A 91 3.57 -25.37 2.43
CA GLU A 91 4.19 -26.56 3.02
C GLU A 91 5.36 -26.15 3.92
N VAL A 92 5.29 -26.53 5.19
CA VAL A 92 6.31 -26.25 6.21
C VAL A 92 6.99 -27.57 6.57
N ALA A 93 8.28 -27.70 6.25
CA ALA A 93 9.10 -28.86 6.61
C ALA A 93 9.75 -28.64 7.97
N LEU A 94 9.62 -29.61 8.87
CA LEU A 94 10.13 -29.58 10.24
C LEU A 94 11.29 -30.57 10.38
N LEU A 95 12.35 -30.14 11.06
CA LEU A 95 13.47 -31.00 11.43
C LEU A 95 13.09 -31.87 12.64
N PRO A 96 13.69 -33.07 12.80
CA PRO A 96 13.50 -33.92 13.98
C PRO A 96 13.90 -33.25 15.31
N CYS A 97 14.80 -32.26 15.26
CA CYS A 97 15.20 -31.43 16.41
C CYS A 97 14.21 -30.29 16.73
N GLY A 98 13.17 -30.14 15.91
CA GLY A 98 12.09 -29.18 16.08
C GLY A 98 12.36 -27.74 15.66
N GLY A 99 13.36 -27.53 14.82
CA GLY A 99 13.46 -26.33 13.98
C GLY A 99 12.66 -26.46 12.67
N VAL A 100 12.43 -25.32 12.00
CA VAL A 100 11.85 -25.30 10.65
C VAL A 100 12.94 -25.40 9.60
N GLU A 101 12.88 -26.43 8.78
CA GLU A 101 13.82 -26.67 7.68
C GLU A 101 13.56 -25.71 6.52
N ASN A 102 12.31 -25.68 6.04
CA ASN A 102 11.93 -24.92 4.86
C ASN A 102 10.43 -24.59 4.84
N VAL A 103 10.06 -23.52 4.14
CA VAL A 103 8.67 -23.14 3.85
C VAL A 103 8.54 -22.97 2.34
N LYS A 104 7.62 -23.74 1.74
CA LYS A 104 7.34 -23.72 0.30
C LYS A 104 5.90 -23.28 0.04
N LEU A 105 5.73 -22.28 -0.81
CA LEU A 105 4.43 -21.86 -1.34
C LEU A 105 4.25 -22.44 -2.73
N THR A 106 3.19 -23.20 -2.92
CA THR A 106 2.81 -23.77 -4.21
C THR A 106 1.49 -23.14 -4.64
N PRO A 107 1.51 -22.13 -5.54
CA PRO A 107 0.30 -21.65 -6.19
C PRO A 107 -0.38 -22.78 -6.97
N HIS A 108 -1.69 -22.69 -7.18
CA HIS A 108 -2.43 -23.71 -7.91
C HIS A 108 -1.81 -23.92 -9.31
N ALA A 109 -1.52 -25.18 -9.65
CA ALA A 109 -0.84 -25.60 -10.88
C ALA A 109 0.56 -24.96 -11.12
N GLY A 110 1.15 -24.35 -10.10
CA GLY A 110 2.49 -23.76 -10.15
C GLY A 110 3.57 -24.66 -9.57
N PHE A 111 4.82 -24.23 -9.70
CA PHE A 111 5.96 -24.87 -9.03
C PHE A 111 6.08 -24.36 -7.58
N PRO A 112 6.58 -25.19 -6.64
CA PRO A 112 6.85 -24.75 -5.28
C PRO A 112 7.91 -23.65 -5.26
N ILE A 113 7.60 -22.53 -4.60
CA ILE A 113 8.46 -21.36 -4.41
C ILE A 113 8.91 -21.34 -2.94
N HIS A 114 10.21 -21.16 -2.70
CA HIS A 114 10.73 -21.02 -1.35
C HIS A 114 10.37 -19.64 -0.76
N CYS A 115 9.78 -19.63 0.43
CA CYS A 115 9.42 -18.41 1.17
C CYS A 115 10.40 -18.17 2.31
N GLU A 116 11.49 -17.45 2.03
CA GLU A 116 12.49 -17.15 3.06
C GLU A 116 11.94 -16.26 4.17
N SER A 117 11.06 -15.30 3.85
CA SER A 117 10.53 -14.42 4.89
C SER A 117 9.64 -15.17 5.90
N LEU A 118 8.78 -16.07 5.43
CA LEU A 118 7.97 -16.93 6.30
C LEU A 118 8.82 -17.93 7.08
N LEU A 119 9.88 -18.46 6.46
CA LEU A 119 10.84 -19.36 7.12
C LEU A 119 11.55 -18.66 8.29
N GLN A 120 12.02 -17.44 8.07
CA GLN A 120 12.69 -16.64 9.11
C GLN A 120 11.76 -16.34 10.28
N LEU A 121 10.50 -15.99 10.03
CA LEU A 121 9.52 -15.72 11.09
C LEU A 121 9.22 -16.95 11.94
N LEU A 122 9.10 -18.13 11.32
CA LEU A 122 8.90 -19.38 12.07
C LEU A 122 10.15 -19.79 12.84
N ARG A 123 11.36 -19.59 12.29
CA ARG A 123 12.62 -19.84 13.01
C ARG A 123 12.83 -18.89 14.19
N ALA A 124 12.32 -17.66 14.09
CA ALA A 124 12.33 -16.67 15.15
C ALA A 124 11.16 -16.82 16.15
N GLU A 125 10.31 -17.85 15.99
CA GLU A 125 9.09 -18.06 16.79
C GLU A 125 8.13 -16.85 16.81
N ASN A 126 8.22 -15.99 15.79
CA ASN A 126 7.38 -14.80 15.65
C ASN A 126 6.06 -15.14 14.94
N PHE A 127 5.20 -15.88 15.64
CA PHE A 127 3.91 -16.32 15.10
C PHE A 127 2.93 -15.18 14.81
N SER A 128 3.08 -14.04 15.50
CA SER A 128 2.21 -12.87 15.30
C SER A 128 2.44 -12.25 13.92
N GLU A 129 3.70 -11.98 13.58
CA GLU A 129 4.05 -11.43 12.27
C GLU A 129 3.84 -12.46 11.16
N PHE A 130 4.11 -13.74 11.44
CA PHE A 130 3.77 -14.83 10.51
C PHE A 130 2.28 -14.85 10.17
N SER A 131 1.41 -14.74 11.18
CA SER A 131 -0.04 -14.69 10.97
C SER A 131 -0.46 -13.47 10.16
N ALA A 132 0.18 -12.31 10.36
CA ALA A 132 -0.08 -11.11 9.58
C ALA A 132 0.30 -11.34 8.10
N LYS A 133 1.51 -11.83 7.84
CA LYS A 133 1.96 -12.16 6.47
C LYS A 133 1.11 -13.23 5.79
N LEU A 134 0.65 -14.24 6.54
CA LEU A 134 -0.26 -15.26 6.01
C LEU A 134 -1.62 -14.64 5.64
N THR A 135 -2.10 -13.68 6.42
CA THR A 135 -3.32 -12.91 6.09
C THR A 135 -3.13 -12.09 4.82
N ASP A 136 -1.98 -11.42 4.69
CA ASP A 136 -1.64 -10.69 3.47
C ASP A 136 -1.58 -11.62 2.25
N LEU A 137 -0.97 -12.80 2.40
CA LEU A 137 -0.93 -13.82 1.35
C LEU A 137 -2.33 -14.30 0.97
N LEU A 138 -3.20 -14.60 1.94
CA LEU A 138 -4.59 -14.97 1.67
C LEU A 138 -5.32 -13.86 0.90
N SER A 139 -5.09 -12.60 1.25
CA SER A 139 -5.70 -11.47 0.54
C SER A 139 -5.22 -11.38 -0.93
N GLN A 140 -3.97 -11.75 -1.23
CA GLN A 140 -3.42 -11.75 -2.59
C GLN A 140 -4.08 -12.78 -3.50
N TYR A 141 -4.46 -13.93 -2.94
CA TYR A 141 -5.11 -15.03 -3.67
C TYR A 141 -6.63 -15.06 -3.47
N ASN A 142 -7.22 -14.01 -2.89
CA ASN A 142 -8.66 -13.90 -2.71
C ASN A 142 -9.36 -13.49 -4.01
N ILE A 143 -9.39 -14.42 -4.98
CA ILE A 143 -10.04 -14.21 -6.27
C ILE A 143 -11.54 -14.52 -6.13
N PRO A 144 -12.44 -13.68 -6.64
CA PRO A 144 -13.88 -13.91 -6.59
C PRO A 144 -14.32 -15.03 -7.55
N GLY A 145 -15.48 -15.63 -7.27
CA GLY A 145 -16.14 -16.59 -8.16
C GLY A 145 -16.04 -18.05 -7.69
N ASP A 146 -16.60 -18.94 -8.51
CA ASP A 146 -16.50 -20.39 -8.32
C ASP A 146 -15.09 -20.90 -8.67
N LYS A 147 -14.84 -22.19 -8.41
CA LYS A 147 -13.51 -22.78 -8.60
C LYS A 147 -12.99 -22.62 -10.02
N GLU A 148 -13.83 -22.82 -11.03
CA GLU A 148 -13.43 -22.70 -12.43
C GLU A 148 -13.11 -21.25 -12.81
N THR A 149 -13.98 -20.31 -12.41
CA THR A 149 -13.76 -18.87 -12.65
C THR A 149 -12.49 -18.38 -11.97
N LYS A 150 -12.25 -18.79 -10.72
CA LYS A 150 -11.04 -18.45 -9.96
C LYS A 150 -9.76 -18.88 -10.69
N LEU A 151 -9.75 -20.09 -11.26
CA LEU A 151 -8.61 -20.60 -12.01
C LEU A 151 -8.35 -19.79 -13.29
N ARG A 152 -9.40 -19.49 -14.06
CA ARG A 152 -9.29 -18.67 -15.28
C ARG A 152 -8.81 -17.25 -15.01
N LEU A 153 -9.35 -16.64 -13.95
CA LEU A 153 -8.93 -15.32 -13.47
C LEU A 153 -7.46 -15.32 -13.03
N PHE A 154 -7.02 -16.37 -12.35
CA PHE A 154 -5.62 -16.53 -11.95
C PHE A 154 -4.66 -16.74 -13.14
N GLU A 155 -5.02 -17.59 -14.10
CA GLU A 155 -4.27 -17.80 -15.35
C GLU A 155 -4.09 -16.47 -16.11
N SER A 156 -5.18 -15.69 -16.23
CA SER A 156 -5.15 -14.39 -16.88
C SER A 156 -4.24 -13.39 -16.15
N LEU A 157 -4.27 -13.37 -14.82
CA LEU A 157 -3.39 -12.53 -14.00
C LEU A 157 -1.90 -12.90 -14.17
N GLN A 158 -1.58 -14.19 -14.30
CA GLN A 158 -0.21 -14.64 -14.56
C GLN A 158 0.30 -14.18 -15.93
N LEU A 159 -0.54 -14.27 -16.95
CA LEU A 159 -0.21 -13.75 -18.29
C LEU A 159 -0.02 -12.24 -18.26
N LEU A 160 -0.89 -11.51 -17.56
CA LEU A 160 -0.73 -10.07 -17.39
C LEU A 160 0.60 -9.75 -16.72
N ALA A 161 0.97 -10.48 -15.67
CA ALA A 161 2.23 -10.29 -14.97
C ALA A 161 3.44 -10.46 -15.91
N GLN A 162 3.40 -11.44 -16.82
CA GLN A 162 4.44 -11.65 -17.82
C GLN A 162 4.48 -10.49 -18.83
N ASP A 163 3.33 -10.06 -19.34
CA ASP A 163 3.26 -8.95 -20.29
C ASP A 163 3.81 -7.66 -19.67
N LEU A 164 3.43 -7.34 -18.43
CA LEU A 164 3.95 -6.18 -17.71
C LEU A 164 5.46 -6.29 -17.48
N GLN A 165 5.99 -7.48 -17.21
CA GLN A 165 7.43 -7.71 -17.09
C GLN A 165 8.15 -7.45 -18.42
N CYS A 166 7.61 -7.95 -19.54
CA CYS A 166 8.13 -7.67 -20.86
C CYS A 166 8.09 -6.17 -21.18
N MET A 167 7.00 -5.48 -20.87
CA MET A 167 6.86 -4.03 -21.05
C MET A 167 7.81 -3.21 -20.17
N SER A 168 8.30 -3.79 -19.06
CA SER A 168 9.22 -3.14 -18.14
C SER A 168 10.70 -3.27 -18.52
N SER A 169 11.04 -3.97 -19.63
CA SER A 169 12.40 -4.41 -19.93
C SER A 169 13.39 -3.25 -20.16
N LEU A 170 13.98 -2.78 -19.05
CA LEU A 170 15.30 -2.17 -19.00
C LEU A 170 16.29 -3.21 -18.45
N PRO A 171 17.56 -3.21 -18.90
CA PRO A 171 18.59 -4.05 -18.31
C PRO A 171 18.66 -3.80 -16.81
N ARG A 172 18.63 -4.87 -16.00
CA ARG A 172 18.81 -4.82 -14.53
C ARG A 172 20.25 -4.48 -14.19
N VAL A 173 20.69 -3.28 -14.51
CA VAL A 173 21.89 -2.68 -13.93
C VAL A 173 21.51 -2.25 -12.51
N GLN A 174 22.45 -2.31 -11.56
CA GLN A 174 22.26 -1.64 -10.28
C GLN A 174 22.19 -0.14 -10.58
N LEU A 175 20.97 0.41 -10.69
CA LEU A 175 20.78 1.85 -10.82
C LEU A 175 21.20 2.49 -9.50
N ASP A 176 21.88 3.63 -9.59
CA ASP A 176 22.03 4.51 -8.46
C ASP A 176 20.66 5.05 -8.01
N SER A 177 20.60 5.67 -6.82
CA SER A 177 19.35 6.16 -6.25
C SER A 177 18.64 7.19 -7.14
N GLU A 178 19.40 7.99 -7.91
CA GLU A 178 18.85 9.03 -8.78
C GLU A 178 18.24 8.44 -10.04
N ALA A 179 18.92 7.49 -10.69
CA ALA A 179 18.40 6.76 -11.82
C ALA A 179 17.18 5.91 -11.43
N GLN A 180 17.12 5.39 -10.19
CA GLN A 180 15.92 4.70 -9.71
C GLN A 180 14.72 5.65 -9.59
N ILE A 181 14.91 6.88 -9.10
CA ILE A 181 13.84 7.89 -9.04
C ILE A 181 13.38 8.26 -10.45
N GLN A 182 14.32 8.47 -11.38
CA GLN A 182 14.00 8.71 -12.79
C GLN A 182 13.24 7.53 -13.41
N LEU A 183 13.64 6.29 -13.13
CA LEU A 183 12.92 5.11 -13.61
C LEU A 183 11.47 5.08 -13.08
N ILE A 184 11.27 5.38 -11.80
CA ILE A 184 9.95 5.40 -11.17
C ILE A 184 9.07 6.50 -11.81
N ASN A 185 9.60 7.71 -11.95
CA ASN A 185 8.83 8.88 -12.38
C ASN A 185 8.67 9.00 -13.91
N ASP A 186 9.68 8.60 -14.67
CA ASP A 186 9.74 8.83 -16.11
C ASP A 186 9.56 7.55 -16.96
N GLY A 187 9.82 6.38 -16.35
CA GLY A 187 9.73 5.10 -17.03
C GLY A 187 8.30 4.79 -17.47
N LEU A 188 8.14 4.18 -18.65
CA LEU A 188 6.83 3.82 -19.21
C LEU A 188 5.96 3.04 -18.22
N MET A 189 6.57 2.09 -17.51
CA MET A 189 5.93 1.23 -16.51
C MET A 189 6.31 1.58 -15.07
N GLY A 190 7.08 2.65 -14.87
CA GLY A 190 7.74 2.89 -13.59
C GLY A 190 8.74 1.77 -13.24
N CYS A 191 8.96 1.55 -11.96
CA CYS A 191 9.77 0.44 -11.47
C CYS A 191 8.88 -0.76 -11.08
N LEU A 192 8.92 -1.82 -11.91
CA LEU A 192 8.20 -3.05 -11.66
C LEU A 192 8.98 -3.98 -10.71
N LYS A 193 8.41 -4.26 -9.55
CA LYS A 193 8.88 -5.30 -8.63
C LYS A 193 8.17 -6.60 -8.95
N ALA A 194 8.91 -7.54 -9.55
CA ALA A 194 8.40 -8.85 -9.91
C ALA A 194 7.80 -9.55 -8.68
N ALA A 195 6.69 -10.27 -8.90
CA ALA A 195 6.10 -11.09 -7.85
C ALA A 195 7.10 -12.14 -7.38
N ASN A 196 7.24 -12.27 -6.06
CA ASN A 196 7.93 -13.38 -5.43
C ASN A 196 7.05 -13.95 -4.31
N ALA A 197 7.54 -15.01 -3.66
CA ALA A 197 6.80 -15.70 -2.60
C ALA A 197 6.35 -14.77 -1.45
N ASP A 198 7.02 -13.64 -1.27
CA ASP A 198 6.84 -12.72 -0.15
C ASP A 198 6.19 -11.39 -0.56
N HIS A 199 6.20 -11.05 -1.85
CA HIS A 199 5.74 -9.76 -2.36
C HIS A 199 4.94 -9.93 -3.65
N PRO A 200 3.71 -9.39 -3.71
CA PRO A 200 2.92 -9.39 -4.93
C PRO A 200 3.54 -8.48 -6.00
N LEU A 201 3.14 -8.70 -7.26
CA LEU A 201 3.56 -7.85 -8.38
C LEU A 201 3.19 -6.39 -8.08
N THR A 202 4.20 -5.53 -7.99
CA THR A 202 4.00 -4.13 -7.57
C THR A 202 4.68 -3.18 -8.55
N ILE A 203 3.98 -2.12 -8.92
CA ILE A 203 4.46 -1.05 -9.78
C ILE A 203 4.72 0.19 -8.91
N GLN A 204 5.96 0.65 -8.83
CA GLN A 204 6.27 1.95 -8.24
C GLN A 204 6.28 2.99 -9.36
N PHE A 205 5.43 4.00 -9.26
CA PHE A 205 5.20 4.93 -10.37
C PHE A 205 5.44 6.39 -10.02
N TYR A 206 5.55 6.76 -8.75
CA TYR A 206 5.89 8.12 -8.36
C TYR A 206 6.74 8.14 -7.09
N SER A 207 7.81 8.90 -7.09
CA SER A 207 8.75 9.02 -5.97
C SER A 207 9.23 10.46 -5.82
N VAL A 208 9.21 10.96 -4.60
CA VAL A 208 9.78 12.26 -4.21
C VAL A 208 10.53 12.16 -2.89
N PRO A 209 11.48 13.08 -2.60
CA PRO A 209 12.06 13.21 -1.27
C PRO A 209 10.95 13.35 -0.22
N ALA A 210 11.04 12.60 0.89
CA ALA A 210 10.03 12.66 1.93
C ALA A 210 10.00 14.06 2.58
N PRO A 211 8.80 14.63 2.83
CA PRO A 211 8.69 15.94 3.45
C PRO A 211 9.22 15.91 4.90
N GLY A 212 10.25 16.71 5.19
CA GLY A 212 10.77 16.91 6.55
C GLY A 212 11.69 15.80 7.10
N SER A 213 12.24 14.92 6.26
CA SER A 213 13.28 13.95 6.66
C SER A 213 14.63 14.28 6.02
N ASN A 214 15.71 13.70 6.57
CA ASN A 214 17.02 13.69 5.93
C ASN A 214 16.89 13.12 4.50
N ALA A 215 17.76 13.56 3.58
CA ALA A 215 17.71 13.28 2.14
C ALA A 215 17.68 11.79 1.69
N SER A 216 17.60 10.84 2.63
CA SER A 216 17.59 9.39 2.41
C SER A 216 16.19 8.76 2.43
N ASP A 217 15.17 9.41 3.03
CA ASP A 217 13.80 8.86 3.04
C ASP A 217 13.02 9.34 1.80
N LEU A 218 12.49 8.38 1.04
CA LEU A 218 11.70 8.64 -0.16
C LEU A 218 10.24 8.30 0.10
N PHE A 219 9.33 9.23 -0.24
CA PHE A 219 7.91 8.90 -0.38
C PHE A 219 7.73 8.23 -1.74
N VAL A 220 7.33 6.96 -1.75
CA VAL A 220 7.08 6.19 -2.96
C VAL A 220 5.61 5.80 -3.04
N GLN A 221 4.95 6.22 -4.10
CA GLN A 221 3.62 5.78 -4.46
C GLN A 221 3.73 4.53 -5.35
N GLY A 222 3.04 3.47 -4.94
CA GLY A 222 2.99 2.22 -5.68
C GLY A 222 1.57 1.72 -5.93
N ALA A 223 1.45 0.72 -6.79
CA ALA A 223 0.24 -0.02 -7.04
C ALA A 223 0.54 -1.52 -7.11
N GLN A 224 -0.19 -2.31 -6.33
CA GLN A 224 -0.17 -3.76 -6.43
C GLN A 224 -1.10 -4.21 -7.56
N VAL A 225 -0.63 -5.08 -8.44
CA VAL A 225 -1.44 -5.67 -9.51
C VAL A 225 -2.18 -6.88 -8.96
N THR A 226 -3.51 -6.84 -8.98
CA THR A 226 -4.40 -7.87 -8.44
C THR A 226 -5.60 -8.07 -9.36
N ILE A 227 -6.54 -8.94 -8.95
CA ILE A 227 -7.79 -9.15 -9.67
C ILE A 227 -8.97 -8.99 -8.72
N GLY A 228 -10.04 -8.35 -9.20
CA GLY A 228 -11.23 -8.02 -8.42
C GLY A 228 -12.51 -8.51 -9.06
N ALA A 229 -13.58 -8.55 -8.26
CA ALA A 229 -14.91 -8.91 -8.75
C ALA A 229 -15.47 -7.78 -9.61
N SER A 230 -16.27 -8.14 -10.60
CA SER A 230 -17.05 -7.15 -11.34
C SER A 230 -18.45 -7.66 -11.58
N ASP A 231 -19.42 -6.73 -11.48
CA ASP A 231 -20.82 -6.99 -11.82
C ASP A 231 -21.03 -7.16 -13.34
N ALA A 232 -20.02 -6.80 -14.14
CA ALA A 232 -20.02 -6.94 -15.59
C ALA A 232 -19.00 -8.00 -16.06
N MET A 233 -19.28 -8.59 -17.22
CA MET A 233 -18.35 -9.51 -17.88
C MET A 233 -17.32 -8.72 -18.68
N HIS A 234 -16.03 -8.93 -18.40
CA HIS A 234 -14.94 -8.26 -19.09
C HIS A 234 -14.12 -9.25 -19.91
N LYS A 235 -13.62 -8.79 -21.06
CA LYS A 235 -12.72 -9.58 -21.91
C LYS A 235 -11.31 -9.54 -21.32
N LEU A 236 -10.88 -10.64 -20.72
CA LEU A 236 -9.54 -10.81 -20.16
C LEU A 236 -8.71 -11.76 -21.02
N GLN A 237 -7.41 -11.53 -21.05
CA GLN A 237 -6.48 -12.26 -21.91
C GLN A 237 -6.31 -13.73 -21.49
N LEU A 238 -6.28 -14.64 -22.46
CA LEU A 238 -5.97 -16.07 -22.31
C LEU A 238 -4.61 -16.45 -22.92
N ALA A 239 -3.96 -15.51 -23.62
CA ALA A 239 -2.58 -15.59 -24.07
C ALA A 239 -1.91 -14.23 -23.89
N SER A 240 -0.59 -14.14 -24.11
CA SER A 240 0.11 -12.85 -24.11
C SER A 240 -0.50 -11.89 -25.12
N ALA A 241 -0.68 -10.63 -24.72
CA ALA A 241 -1.17 -9.57 -25.59
C ALA A 241 -0.06 -8.90 -26.43
N LEU A 242 1.21 -9.29 -26.24
CA LEU A 242 2.37 -8.70 -26.89
C LEU A 242 2.79 -9.49 -28.14
N ILE A 243 3.25 -8.78 -29.17
CA ILE A 243 3.90 -9.40 -30.34
C ILE A 243 5.37 -9.68 -30.01
N GLU A 244 5.86 -10.89 -30.23
CA GLU A 244 7.30 -11.17 -30.11
C GLU A 244 8.06 -10.75 -31.39
N PRO A 245 9.20 -10.04 -31.27
CA PRO A 245 9.80 -9.49 -30.05
C PRO A 245 9.06 -8.21 -29.59
N ALA A 246 8.75 -8.14 -28.29
CA ALA A 246 7.92 -7.08 -27.69
C ALA A 246 8.53 -5.67 -27.71
N VAL A 247 9.81 -5.55 -28.12
CA VAL A 247 10.57 -4.30 -28.18
C VAL A 247 11.45 -4.34 -29.43
N THR A 248 11.18 -3.47 -30.41
CA THR A 248 12.12 -3.18 -31.50
C THR A 248 13.16 -2.16 -31.02
N GLU A 249 14.43 -2.29 -31.45
CA GLU A 249 15.54 -1.42 -30.99
C GLU A 249 15.26 0.09 -31.15
N ASP A 250 14.39 0.47 -32.10
CA ASP A 250 14.07 1.86 -32.41
C ASP A 250 12.79 2.40 -31.71
N GLN A 251 12.03 1.57 -30.99
CA GLN A 251 10.78 1.98 -30.33
C GLN A 251 10.65 1.40 -28.92
N ARG A 252 10.82 2.25 -27.89
CA ARG A 252 10.54 1.95 -26.47
C ARG A 252 9.04 1.68 -26.17
N THR A 253 8.22 1.42 -27.17
CA THR A 253 6.78 1.22 -27.04
C THR A 253 6.41 -0.23 -27.31
N PRO A 254 5.78 -0.93 -26.37
CA PRO A 254 5.33 -2.31 -26.58
C PRO A 254 4.31 -2.36 -27.71
N VAL A 255 4.47 -3.31 -28.62
CA VAL A 255 3.53 -3.55 -29.72
C VAL A 255 2.53 -4.62 -29.28
N PHE A 256 1.27 -4.22 -29.17
CA PHE A 256 0.18 -5.13 -28.81
C PHE A 256 -0.45 -5.76 -30.05
N LEU A 257 -0.86 -7.02 -29.93
CA LEU A 257 -1.76 -7.63 -30.89
C LEU A 257 -3.11 -6.89 -30.86
N PRO A 258 -3.79 -6.75 -32.01
CA PRO A 258 -5.17 -6.28 -32.04
C PRO A 258 -6.05 -7.09 -31.10
N LEU A 259 -6.98 -6.45 -30.38
CA LEU A 259 -7.91 -7.11 -29.46
C LEU A 259 -8.76 -8.23 -30.12
N SER A 260 -8.88 -8.22 -31.46
CA SER A 260 -9.54 -9.27 -32.24
C SER A 260 -8.71 -10.55 -32.38
N GLU A 261 -7.39 -10.45 -32.23
CA GLU A 261 -6.43 -11.53 -32.47
C GLU A 261 -5.88 -12.14 -31.17
N VAL A 262 -5.97 -11.43 -30.04
CA VAL A 262 -5.63 -11.96 -28.72
C VAL A 262 -6.74 -12.92 -28.26
N PRO A 263 -6.43 -14.20 -27.98
CA PRO A 263 -7.34 -15.09 -27.30
C PRO A 263 -7.81 -14.46 -25.99
N HIS A 264 -9.12 -14.25 -25.84
CA HIS A 264 -9.71 -13.64 -24.66
C HIS A 264 -10.95 -14.42 -24.20
N GLN A 265 -11.28 -14.29 -22.92
CA GLN A 265 -12.48 -14.85 -22.33
C GLN A 265 -13.27 -13.76 -21.60
N SER A 266 -14.60 -13.84 -21.68
CA SER A 266 -15.49 -12.99 -20.89
C SER A 266 -15.61 -13.58 -19.48
N LEU A 267 -15.06 -12.89 -18.47
CA LEU A 267 -15.03 -13.33 -17.07
C LEU A 267 -15.67 -12.26 -16.17
N PRO A 268 -16.30 -12.64 -15.04
CA PRO A 268 -16.93 -11.71 -14.09
C PRO A 268 -15.90 -11.08 -13.13
N GLY A 269 -14.89 -10.44 -13.70
CA GLY A 269 -13.79 -9.83 -12.96
C GLY A 269 -12.94 -8.93 -13.84
N CYS A 270 -12.13 -8.09 -13.21
CA CYS A 270 -11.19 -7.20 -13.91
C CYS A 270 -9.88 -7.09 -13.11
N PHE A 271 -8.81 -6.69 -13.78
CA PHE A 271 -7.55 -6.42 -13.11
C PHE A 271 -7.66 -5.13 -12.29
N LEU A 272 -6.98 -5.07 -11.16
CA LEU A 272 -6.98 -3.92 -10.27
C LEU A 272 -5.54 -3.46 -10.01
N LEU A 273 -5.31 -2.15 -10.16
CA LEU A 273 -4.16 -1.46 -9.58
C LEU A 273 -4.56 -0.99 -8.17
N ARG A 274 -4.19 -1.76 -7.15
CA ARG A 274 -4.44 -1.42 -5.75
C ARG A 274 -3.38 -0.44 -5.26
N LEU A 275 -3.76 0.82 -5.11
CA LEU A 275 -2.89 1.94 -4.76
C LEU A 275 -2.41 1.83 -3.30
N GLN A 276 -1.10 1.97 -3.11
CA GLN A 276 -0.45 1.86 -1.81
C GLN A 276 0.47 3.07 -1.60
N PRO A 277 0.13 3.99 -0.66
CA PRO A 277 -1.15 4.08 0.06
C PRO A 277 -2.33 4.46 -0.86
N PRO A 278 -3.60 4.34 -0.39
CA PRO A 278 -4.74 4.90 -1.11
C PRO A 278 -4.55 6.38 -1.43
N MET A 279 -5.05 6.80 -2.59
CA MET A 279 -4.64 8.05 -3.20
C MET A 279 -5.83 9.00 -3.40
N PRO A 280 -5.74 10.28 -2.96
CA PRO A 280 -6.69 11.31 -3.36
C PRO A 280 -6.58 11.60 -4.86
N LEU A 281 -7.68 11.44 -5.59
CA LEU A 281 -7.79 11.74 -7.02
C LEU A 281 -8.93 12.73 -7.28
N ILE A 282 -8.66 13.75 -8.10
CA ILE A 282 -9.67 14.70 -8.56
C ILE A 282 -10.67 13.96 -9.46
N LEU A 283 -11.96 14.28 -9.36
CA LEU A 283 -13.04 13.55 -10.05
C LEU A 283 -12.90 13.54 -11.58
N SER A 284 -12.35 14.60 -12.17
CA SER A 284 -12.05 14.66 -13.61
C SER A 284 -10.98 13.65 -14.02
N PHE A 285 -10.00 13.36 -13.17
CA PHE A 285 -8.99 12.32 -13.41
C PHE A 285 -9.58 10.93 -13.28
N ILE A 286 -10.51 10.73 -12.35
CA ILE A 286 -11.30 9.49 -12.23
C ILE A 286 -12.12 9.26 -13.52
N THR A 287 -12.70 10.33 -14.07
CA THR A 287 -13.43 10.29 -15.35
C THR A 287 -12.49 9.93 -16.52
N LYS A 288 -11.29 10.53 -16.58
CA LYS A 288 -10.26 10.18 -17.58
C LYS A 288 -9.84 8.72 -17.46
N ILE A 289 -9.62 8.21 -16.24
CA ILE A 289 -9.32 6.80 -15.97
C ILE A 289 -10.45 5.91 -16.52
N SER A 290 -11.71 6.22 -16.20
CA SER A 290 -12.87 5.46 -16.68
C SER A 290 -12.98 5.48 -18.21
N SER A 291 -12.57 6.56 -18.88
CA SER A 291 -12.56 6.63 -20.35
C SER A 291 -11.48 5.75 -20.99
N ILE A 292 -10.36 5.54 -20.30
CA ILE A 292 -9.26 4.67 -20.75
C ILE A 292 -9.64 3.21 -20.57
N THR A 293 -10.21 2.86 -19.41
CA THR A 293 -10.41 1.46 -19.02
C THR A 293 -11.76 0.91 -19.44
N GLY A 294 -12.75 1.78 -19.69
CA GLY A 294 -14.14 1.40 -19.88
C GLY A 294 -14.81 0.90 -18.60
N VAL A 295 -14.14 1.01 -17.44
CA VAL A 295 -14.63 0.54 -16.13
C VAL A 295 -14.51 1.67 -15.12
N LEU A 296 -15.61 1.99 -14.45
CA LEU A 296 -15.63 3.03 -13.42
C LEU A 296 -15.00 2.48 -12.12
N PRO A 297 -14.07 3.22 -11.47
CA PRO A 297 -13.62 2.88 -10.13
C PRO A 297 -14.77 2.93 -9.11
N ASP A 298 -14.74 2.06 -8.10
CA ASP A 298 -15.74 2.06 -7.03
C ASP A 298 -15.43 3.17 -6.01
N VAL A 299 -15.99 4.36 -6.25
CA VAL A 299 -15.73 5.59 -5.47
C VAL A 299 -16.98 6.44 -5.36
N ASP A 300 -17.09 7.18 -4.25
CA ASP A 300 -18.15 8.19 -4.10
C ASP A 300 -17.87 9.39 -5.01
N LEU A 301 -18.68 9.53 -6.06
CA LEU A 301 -18.59 10.60 -7.05
C LEU A 301 -19.07 11.96 -6.52
N GLN A 302 -19.65 12.03 -5.31
CA GLN A 302 -19.87 13.32 -4.68
C GLN A 302 -18.53 13.99 -4.37
N GLY A 303 -17.60 13.26 -3.77
CA GLY A 303 -16.26 13.74 -3.42
C GLY A 303 -16.25 14.94 -2.46
N GLU A 304 -15.06 15.30 -2.00
CA GLU A 304 -14.81 16.44 -1.13
C GLU A 304 -13.73 17.37 -1.73
N PRO A 305 -13.65 18.63 -1.30
CA PRO A 305 -12.56 19.51 -1.70
C PRO A 305 -11.19 18.85 -1.46
N LEU A 306 -10.33 18.81 -2.49
CA LEU A 306 -9.04 18.10 -2.48
C LEU A 306 -8.19 18.37 -1.22
N PRO A 307 -8.07 19.61 -0.69
CA PRO A 307 -7.34 19.84 0.54
C PRO A 307 -7.87 19.07 1.75
N LYS A 308 -9.19 18.93 1.90
CA LYS A 308 -9.82 18.17 3.00
C LYS A 308 -9.50 16.68 2.88
N VAL A 309 -9.52 16.16 1.66
CA VAL A 309 -9.16 14.75 1.37
C VAL A 309 -7.67 14.48 1.66
N LEU A 310 -6.80 15.46 1.39
CA LEU A 310 -5.36 15.33 1.64
C LEU A 310 -5.02 15.31 3.14
N THR A 311 -5.80 15.96 3.99
CA THR A 311 -5.56 16.05 5.44
C THR A 311 -6.24 14.96 6.27
N SER A 312 -7.36 14.40 5.79
CA SER A 312 -8.10 13.36 6.52
C SER A 312 -7.26 12.09 6.78
N GLY A 313 -6.30 11.79 5.89
CA GLY A 313 -5.34 10.68 6.07
C GLY A 313 -4.30 10.91 7.18
N TYR A 314 -4.04 12.16 7.57
CA TYR A 314 -3.08 12.53 8.62
C TYR A 314 -3.74 12.75 9.99
N ALA A 315 -5.04 13.03 10.03
CA ALA A 315 -5.77 13.48 11.21
C ALA A 315 -6.54 12.38 11.97
N LYS A 316 -6.00 11.16 12.09
CA LYS A 316 -6.60 10.14 12.99
C LYS A 316 -6.44 10.45 14.49
N SER A 317 -5.86 11.58 14.89
CA SER A 317 -5.58 11.89 16.30
C SER A 317 -6.35 13.05 16.93
N HIS A 318 -7.07 13.91 16.20
CA HIS A 318 -7.80 15.01 16.84
C HIS A 318 -9.17 15.27 16.21
N LYS A 319 -10.22 15.01 17.01
CA LYS A 319 -11.54 15.62 16.82
C LYS A 319 -11.40 17.09 17.19
N GLU A 320 -11.14 17.95 16.22
CA GLU A 320 -11.36 19.39 16.37
C GLU A 320 -12.32 19.85 15.28
N ASP A 321 -13.20 20.77 15.69
CA ASP A 321 -14.42 21.21 15.04
C ASP A 321 -14.31 21.50 13.54
N GLU A 322 -15.42 21.27 12.84
CA GLU A 322 -15.73 21.81 11.51
C GLU A 322 -15.42 23.32 11.45
N LYS A 323 -14.19 23.66 11.07
CA LYS A 323 -13.87 24.98 10.52
C LYS A 323 -13.64 24.80 9.03
N ASP A 324 -14.33 25.62 8.24
CA ASP A 324 -14.34 25.52 6.78
C ASP A 324 -12.96 25.60 6.13
N ALA A 325 -11.96 26.19 6.80
CA ALA A 325 -10.60 26.32 6.29
C ALA A 325 -9.64 25.28 6.90
N VAL A 326 -8.78 24.72 6.06
CA VAL A 326 -7.67 23.86 6.49
C VAL A 326 -6.51 24.78 6.90
N PHE A 327 -6.20 24.81 8.20
CA PHE A 327 -5.10 25.59 8.77
C PHE A 327 -3.89 24.70 9.04
N SER A 328 -2.76 25.06 8.43
CA SER A 328 -1.42 24.57 8.75
C SER A 328 -0.59 25.73 9.29
N GLU A 329 0.44 25.48 10.11
CA GLU A 329 1.31 26.52 10.66
C GLU A 329 1.97 27.32 9.50
N GLY A 330 1.37 28.45 9.13
CA GLY A 330 1.84 29.34 8.06
C GLY A 330 0.98 29.37 6.78
N PHE A 331 0.28 28.28 6.44
CA PHE A 331 -0.52 28.19 5.21
C PHE A 331 -2.02 28.11 5.50
N ILE A 332 -2.78 29.00 4.85
CA ILE A 332 -4.23 29.06 4.91
C ILE A 332 -4.81 28.58 3.59
N LEU A 333 -5.69 27.58 3.64
CA LEU A 333 -6.48 27.13 2.50
C LEU A 333 -7.96 27.46 2.75
N PRO A 334 -8.49 28.56 2.17
CA PRO A 334 -9.86 28.99 2.41
C PRO A 334 -10.88 27.98 1.86
N GLY A 335 -11.70 27.38 2.74
CA GLY A 335 -12.66 26.34 2.36
C GLY A 335 -13.52 26.67 1.15
N ALA A 336 -14.12 27.86 1.16
CA ALA A 336 -15.00 28.34 0.10
C ALA A 336 -14.31 28.46 -1.26
N ALA A 337 -13.01 28.76 -1.30
CA ALA A 337 -12.26 28.86 -2.56
C ALA A 337 -11.96 27.48 -3.15
N TRP A 338 -11.78 26.46 -2.31
CA TRP A 338 -11.47 25.09 -2.71
C TRP A 338 -12.71 24.21 -2.95
N ASP A 339 -13.89 24.66 -2.52
CA ASP A 339 -15.17 24.01 -2.78
C ASP A 339 -15.70 24.33 -4.19
N VAL A 340 -14.91 23.94 -5.19
CA VAL A 340 -15.25 24.09 -6.61
C VAL A 340 -15.29 22.72 -7.30
N PRO A 341 -16.18 22.49 -8.29
CA PRO A 341 -16.31 21.19 -8.97
C PRO A 341 -14.99 20.64 -9.53
N ALA A 342 -14.15 21.50 -10.09
CA ALA A 342 -12.84 21.13 -10.65
C ALA A 342 -11.81 20.67 -9.60
N ARG A 343 -12.10 20.84 -8.31
CA ARG A 343 -11.23 20.47 -7.18
C ARG A 343 -11.88 19.48 -6.22
N ARG A 344 -13.05 18.94 -6.57
CA ARG A 344 -13.61 17.79 -5.84
C ARG A 344 -12.78 16.55 -6.11
N ALA A 345 -12.52 15.78 -5.08
CA ALA A 345 -11.67 14.60 -5.10
C ALA A 345 -12.25 13.49 -4.21
N ALA A 346 -11.84 12.26 -4.49
CA ALA A 346 -12.16 11.09 -3.68
C ALA A 346 -10.87 10.31 -3.38
N VAL A 347 -10.85 9.60 -2.25
CA VAL A 347 -9.77 8.64 -1.97
C VAL A 347 -10.06 7.37 -2.75
N VAL A 348 -9.09 6.95 -3.56
CA VAL A 348 -9.19 5.75 -4.39
C VAL A 348 -8.21 4.70 -3.87
N ASP A 349 -8.72 3.51 -3.57
CA ASP A 349 -7.90 2.35 -3.16
C ASP A 349 -7.51 1.49 -4.36
N HIS A 350 -8.36 1.37 -5.37
CA HIS A 350 -8.13 0.51 -6.52
C HIS A 350 -8.62 1.12 -7.84
N ILE A 351 -7.85 0.91 -8.92
CA ILE A 351 -8.20 1.33 -10.27
C ILE A 351 -8.43 0.09 -11.14
N PRO A 352 -9.65 -0.13 -11.65
CA PRO A 352 -9.96 -1.28 -12.49
C PRO A 352 -9.47 -1.07 -13.93
N PHE A 353 -8.98 -2.15 -14.55
CA PHE A 353 -8.59 -2.20 -15.95
C PHE A 353 -8.72 -3.63 -16.50
N THR A 354 -8.69 -3.77 -17.82
CA THR A 354 -8.97 -5.04 -18.51
C THR A 354 -7.87 -5.47 -19.48
N HIS A 355 -6.92 -4.58 -19.79
CA HIS A 355 -5.87 -4.84 -20.77
C HIS A 355 -4.53 -4.19 -20.36
N PRO A 356 -3.38 -4.87 -20.58
CA PRO A 356 -2.05 -4.34 -20.21
C PRO A 356 -1.71 -2.98 -20.84
N SER A 357 -2.21 -2.70 -22.04
CA SER A 357 -1.98 -1.41 -22.72
C SER A 357 -2.57 -0.21 -21.98
N HIS A 358 -3.50 -0.41 -21.05
CA HIS A 358 -4.07 0.68 -20.25
C HIS A 358 -3.05 1.19 -19.23
N VAL A 359 -2.16 0.33 -18.74
CA VAL A 359 -1.31 0.64 -17.58
C VAL A 359 -0.44 1.88 -17.80
N PRO A 360 0.30 2.06 -18.92
CA PRO A 360 1.09 3.27 -19.13
C PRO A 360 0.27 4.57 -19.03
N ALA A 361 -0.90 4.62 -19.66
CA ALA A 361 -1.76 5.81 -19.64
C ALA A 361 -2.34 6.07 -18.24
N LEU A 362 -2.66 5.01 -17.49
CA LEU A 362 -3.08 5.13 -16.10
C LEU A 362 -1.96 5.68 -15.22
N LEU A 363 -0.72 5.21 -15.39
CA LEU A 363 0.42 5.69 -14.62
C LEU A 363 0.69 7.18 -14.84
N GLU A 364 0.53 7.70 -16.07
CA GLU A 364 0.69 9.14 -16.33
C GLU A 364 -0.33 9.99 -15.58
N ILE A 365 -1.61 9.58 -15.54
CA ILE A 365 -2.64 10.27 -14.75
C ILE A 365 -2.31 10.21 -13.26
N LEU A 366 -1.91 9.04 -12.77
CA LEU A 366 -1.58 8.82 -11.36
C LEU A 366 -0.35 9.63 -10.94
N ARG A 367 0.67 9.73 -11.78
CA ARG A 367 1.84 10.59 -11.55
C ARG A 367 1.45 12.05 -11.50
N HIS A 368 0.61 12.51 -12.42
CA HIS A 368 0.15 13.90 -12.45
C HIS A 368 -0.59 14.26 -11.17
N GLN A 369 -1.52 13.41 -10.72
CA GLN A 369 -2.20 13.62 -9.45
C GLN A 369 -1.23 13.53 -8.26
N SER A 370 -0.21 12.68 -8.33
CA SER A 370 0.78 12.54 -7.26
C SER A 370 1.63 13.81 -7.12
N ALA A 371 1.98 14.47 -8.22
CA ALA A 371 2.65 15.77 -8.22
C ALA A 371 1.80 16.86 -7.58
N ILE A 372 0.52 16.94 -7.92
CA ILE A 372 -0.44 17.87 -7.30
C ILE A 372 -0.53 17.60 -5.79
N ASN A 373 -0.72 16.34 -5.41
CA ASN A 373 -0.86 15.93 -4.02
C ASN A 373 0.42 16.23 -3.21
N ALA A 374 1.61 15.99 -3.79
CA ALA A 374 2.89 16.25 -3.13
C ALA A 374 3.07 17.75 -2.82
N LEU A 375 2.82 18.61 -3.82
CA LEU A 375 2.93 20.06 -3.66
C LEU A 375 1.94 20.62 -2.64
N LEU A 376 0.67 20.19 -2.69
CA LEU A 376 -0.32 20.62 -1.70
C LEU A 376 -0.01 20.08 -0.30
N ARG A 377 0.38 18.81 -0.17
CA ARG A 377 0.80 18.25 1.12
C ARG A 377 2.00 18.97 1.71
N SER A 378 2.93 19.47 0.89
CA SER A 378 4.07 20.25 1.38
C SER A 378 3.64 21.52 2.14
N CYS A 379 2.46 22.07 1.84
CA CYS A 379 1.92 23.25 2.52
C CYS A 379 1.15 22.90 3.81
N VAL A 380 0.60 21.68 3.88
CA VAL A 380 -0.34 21.29 4.95
C VAL A 380 0.26 20.30 5.96
N ALA A 381 1.35 19.63 5.60
CA ALA A 381 2.09 18.82 6.54
C ALA A 381 2.65 19.69 7.67
N LYS A 382 2.55 19.21 8.92
CA LYS A 382 3.34 19.73 10.03
C LYS A 382 4.82 19.42 9.75
N ALA A 383 5.46 20.24 8.92
CA ALA A 383 6.90 20.22 8.82
C ALA A 383 7.43 20.53 10.22
N ALA A 384 8.25 19.61 10.75
CA ALA A 384 8.83 19.70 12.07
C ALA A 384 9.37 21.11 12.32
N ALA A 385 8.96 21.67 13.45
CA ALA A 385 9.44 22.86 14.12
C ALA A 385 10.90 23.28 13.82
N GLU A 386 11.17 23.87 12.66
CA GLU A 386 12.44 24.56 12.35
C GLU A 386 12.27 25.79 11.45
N TYR A 387 11.05 26.09 11.00
CA TYR A 387 10.81 27.25 10.13
C TYR A 387 10.24 28.42 10.92
N PRO A 388 10.91 29.59 10.97
CA PRO A 388 10.37 30.78 11.59
C PRO A 388 9.30 31.37 10.65
N VAL A 389 8.10 30.78 10.68
CA VAL A 389 6.98 31.25 9.87
C VAL A 389 6.34 32.45 10.58
N SER A 390 6.98 33.62 10.49
CA SER A 390 6.33 34.90 10.82
C SER A 390 5.35 35.37 9.74
N ASP A 391 5.35 34.74 8.56
CA ASP A 391 4.57 35.18 7.40
C ASP A 391 3.38 34.23 7.13
N LEU A 392 2.20 34.79 6.89
CA LEU A 392 1.01 34.05 6.47
C LEU A 392 0.98 33.90 4.94
N TYR A 393 0.73 32.69 4.47
CA TYR A 393 0.61 32.33 3.06
C TYR A 393 -0.81 31.84 2.76
N GLU A 394 -1.47 32.45 1.78
CA GLU A 394 -2.82 32.04 1.35
C GLU A 394 -2.73 31.21 0.06
N LEU A 395 -3.29 30.00 0.07
CA LEU A 395 -3.34 29.10 -1.08
C LEU A 395 -4.72 29.12 -1.74
N LEU A 396 -4.76 29.44 -3.04
CA LEU A 396 -6.00 29.50 -3.82
C LEU A 396 -5.90 28.61 -5.06
N PRO A 397 -6.96 27.86 -5.41
CA PRO A 397 -7.00 27.11 -6.66
C PRO A 397 -7.26 28.07 -7.84
N GLU A 398 -6.51 27.90 -8.92
CA GLU A 398 -6.61 28.74 -10.13
C GLU A 398 -7.23 27.97 -11.31
N SER A 399 -6.93 26.67 -11.40
CA SER A 399 -7.53 25.74 -12.35
C SER A 399 -7.61 24.34 -11.75
N GLU A 400 -7.89 23.32 -12.56
CA GLU A 400 -7.82 21.90 -12.17
C GLU A 400 -6.40 21.46 -11.77
N THR A 401 -5.36 22.04 -12.39
CA THR A 401 -3.95 21.63 -12.21
C THR A 401 -3.01 22.77 -11.85
N SER A 402 -3.55 23.95 -11.50
CA SER A 402 -2.77 25.10 -11.02
C SER A 402 -3.37 25.74 -9.77
N PHE A 403 -2.51 26.30 -8.94
CA PHE A 403 -2.88 27.03 -7.72
C PHE A 403 -1.90 28.17 -7.51
N SER A 404 -2.31 29.18 -6.74
CA SER A 404 -1.49 30.33 -6.39
C SER A 404 -1.21 30.38 -4.90
N VAL A 405 -0.09 31.00 -4.55
CA VAL A 405 0.30 31.29 -3.18
C VAL A 405 0.49 32.78 -3.05
N THR A 406 -0.36 33.42 -2.26
CA THR A 406 -0.29 34.86 -1.97
C THR A 406 0.41 35.09 -0.64
N PHE A 407 1.36 36.02 -0.59
CA PHE A 407 2.13 36.33 0.61
C PHE A 407 2.59 37.79 0.64
N GLN A 408 2.86 38.29 1.84
CA GLN A 408 3.48 39.60 2.03
C GLN A 408 4.98 39.47 1.82
N ARG A 409 5.54 40.41 1.07
CA ARG A 409 6.99 40.49 0.89
C ARG A 409 7.66 41.19 2.06
N ARG A 410 8.82 40.69 2.48
CA ARG A 410 9.62 41.30 3.55
C ARG A 410 10.37 42.55 3.10
N ASP A 411 10.70 42.64 1.81
CA ASP A 411 11.52 43.70 1.22
C ASP A 411 10.69 44.87 0.67
N ALA A 412 9.40 44.65 0.46
CA ALA A 412 8.46 45.67 0.01
C ALA A 412 7.15 45.44 0.75
N ASP A 413 6.58 46.50 1.33
CA ASP A 413 5.26 46.47 2.00
C ASP A 413 4.14 46.30 0.95
N SER A 414 4.16 45.15 0.28
CA SER A 414 3.39 44.80 -0.90
C SER A 414 3.18 43.29 -0.95
N LEU A 415 2.10 42.87 -1.59
CA LEU A 415 1.79 41.47 -1.81
C LEU A 415 2.49 40.95 -3.07
N ALA A 416 2.86 39.66 -3.03
CA ALA A 416 3.27 38.90 -4.19
C ALA A 416 2.46 37.61 -4.31
N VAL A 417 2.38 37.12 -5.55
CA VAL A 417 1.65 35.90 -5.88
C VAL A 417 2.59 34.97 -6.63
N LEU A 418 2.81 33.78 -6.09
CA LEU A 418 3.48 32.68 -6.78
C LEU A 418 2.43 31.78 -7.41
N LEU A 419 2.28 31.83 -8.73
CA LEU A 419 1.42 30.92 -9.48
C LEU A 419 2.19 29.65 -9.79
N VAL A 420 1.68 28.50 -9.34
CA VAL A 420 2.22 27.16 -9.63
C VAL A 420 1.35 26.49 -10.68
N ASN A 421 1.97 26.03 -11.77
CA ASN A 421 1.30 25.31 -12.84
C ASN A 421 1.90 23.92 -13.03
N ILE A 422 1.04 22.91 -13.06
CA ILE A 422 1.41 21.49 -13.16
C ILE A 422 0.76 20.93 -14.43
N THR A 423 1.50 20.95 -15.54
CA THR A 423 0.99 20.46 -16.82
C THR A 423 0.95 18.92 -16.84
N ASP A 424 1.99 18.30 -16.31
CA ASP A 424 2.12 16.87 -16.04
C ASP A 424 3.11 16.68 -14.87
N SER A 425 3.46 15.43 -14.51
CA SER A 425 4.37 15.16 -13.39
C SER A 425 5.84 15.57 -13.63
N ARG A 426 6.21 15.86 -14.87
CA ARG A 426 7.57 16.19 -15.33
C ARG A 426 7.69 17.68 -15.67
N GLN A 427 6.58 18.33 -15.98
CA GLN A 427 6.48 19.74 -16.36
C GLN A 427 5.77 20.55 -15.28
N ILE A 428 6.56 20.97 -14.30
CA ILE A 428 6.13 21.85 -13.21
C ILE A 428 6.84 23.19 -13.39
N SER A 429 6.06 24.27 -13.28
CA SER A 429 6.58 25.63 -13.45
C SER A 429 5.93 26.57 -12.45
N CYS A 430 6.60 27.67 -12.16
CA CYS A 430 6.02 28.75 -11.38
C CYS A 430 6.22 30.11 -12.05
N LYS A 431 5.38 31.08 -11.70
CA LYS A 431 5.50 32.48 -12.12
C LYS A 431 5.28 33.38 -10.91
N LEU A 432 6.13 34.39 -10.76
CA LEU A 432 6.06 35.33 -9.63
C LEU A 432 5.49 36.67 -10.09
N PHE A 433 4.37 37.07 -9.50
CA PHE A 433 3.71 38.35 -9.75
C PHE A 433 3.90 39.27 -8.54
N GLY A 434 4.16 40.55 -8.79
CA GLY A 434 4.39 41.56 -7.76
C GLY A 434 5.25 42.73 -8.25
N ALA A 435 5.35 43.78 -7.44
CA ALA A 435 6.15 44.96 -7.79
C ALA A 435 7.65 44.62 -7.86
N GLY A 436 8.28 44.71 -9.04
CA GLY A 436 9.72 44.44 -9.18
C GLY A 436 10.11 42.95 -9.21
N THR A 437 9.19 42.06 -9.62
CA THR A 437 9.43 40.59 -9.71
C THR A 437 9.60 40.07 -11.15
N GLN A 438 9.94 40.93 -12.11
CA GLN A 438 10.05 40.55 -13.53
C GLN A 438 11.41 39.99 -13.95
N ASP A 439 12.20 39.46 -13.02
CA ASP A 439 13.49 38.84 -13.36
C ASP A 439 13.26 37.41 -13.89
N PRO A 440 13.51 37.13 -15.18
CA PRO A 440 13.31 35.80 -15.75
C PRO A 440 14.25 34.75 -15.13
N SER A 441 15.46 35.12 -14.72
CA SER A 441 16.44 34.20 -14.14
C SER A 441 15.98 33.66 -12.77
N LEU A 442 15.33 34.51 -11.99
CA LEU A 442 14.73 34.14 -10.72
C LEU A 442 13.57 33.15 -10.92
N VAL A 443 12.72 33.37 -11.93
CA VAL A 443 11.58 32.47 -12.22
C VAL A 443 12.06 31.07 -12.65
N GLU A 444 13.11 30.99 -13.46
CA GLU A 444 13.73 29.72 -13.86
C GLU A 444 14.34 29.00 -12.64
N MET A 445 15.06 29.73 -11.78
CA MET A 445 15.61 29.20 -10.54
C MET A 445 14.51 28.65 -9.62
N LEU A 446 13.43 29.41 -9.39
CA LEU A 446 12.32 28.97 -8.54
C LEU A 446 11.61 27.74 -9.12
N SER A 447 11.42 27.70 -10.44
CA SER A 447 10.82 26.54 -11.11
C SER A 447 11.71 25.31 -10.96
N SER A 448 13.04 25.46 -11.08
CA SER A 448 14.01 24.39 -10.84
C SER A 448 13.99 23.90 -9.40
N VAL A 449 13.95 24.81 -8.41
CA VAL A 449 13.83 24.46 -7.00
C VAL A 449 12.52 23.73 -6.72
N LEU A 450 11.40 24.22 -7.26
CA LEU A 450 10.08 23.61 -7.08
C LEU A 450 10.03 22.19 -7.65
N THR A 451 10.51 21.99 -8.88
CA THR A 451 10.54 20.69 -9.55
C THR A 451 11.44 19.69 -8.83
N ARG A 452 12.59 20.13 -8.32
CA ARG A 452 13.53 19.25 -7.61
C ARG A 452 13.07 18.90 -6.19
N SER A 453 12.47 19.86 -5.50
CA SER A 453 12.09 19.70 -4.08
C SER A 453 10.67 19.20 -3.87
N MET A 454 9.79 19.39 -4.87
CA MET A 454 8.35 19.15 -4.77
C MET A 454 7.73 19.79 -3.52
N SER A 455 8.24 20.97 -3.14
CA SER A 455 7.87 21.66 -1.91
C SER A 455 7.74 23.16 -2.12
N VAL A 456 6.52 23.66 -1.94
CA VAL A 456 6.21 25.09 -2.00
C VAL A 456 6.95 25.88 -0.91
N PRO A 457 6.99 25.44 0.37
CA PRO A 457 7.77 26.13 1.39
C PRO A 457 9.26 26.26 1.05
N LEU A 458 9.89 25.21 0.50
CA LEU A 458 11.31 25.26 0.11
C LEU A 458 11.53 26.27 -1.03
N THR A 459 10.61 26.35 -2.00
CA THR A 459 10.66 27.36 -3.07
C THR A 459 10.54 28.79 -2.54
N LEU A 460 9.64 29.03 -1.59
CA LEU A 460 9.47 30.35 -0.96
C LEU A 460 10.70 30.75 -0.12
N MET A 461 11.35 29.78 0.54
CA MET A 461 12.62 30.05 1.21
C MET A 461 13.74 30.39 0.22
N ALA A 462 13.84 29.68 -0.90
CA ALA A 462 14.82 30.00 -1.94
C ALA A 462 14.64 31.43 -2.46
N LEU A 463 13.38 31.86 -2.63
CA LEU A 463 13.04 33.26 -2.96
C LEU A 463 13.57 34.24 -1.90
N HIS A 464 13.39 33.93 -0.62
CA HIS A 464 13.86 34.78 0.48
C HIS A 464 15.39 34.77 0.65
N SER A 465 16.09 33.68 0.32
CA SER A 465 17.56 33.57 0.47
C SER A 465 18.36 34.26 -0.61
N GLN A 466 17.73 34.59 -1.75
CA GLN A 466 18.39 35.25 -2.87
C GLN A 466 18.55 36.77 -2.67
N ARG A 467 18.19 37.29 -1.49
CA ARG A 467 18.17 38.74 -1.22
C ARG A 467 18.74 39.10 0.14
#